data_AF-A0A975MZM6-F1
#
_entry.id   AF-A0A975MZM6-F1
#
_cell.length_a   1.000
_cell.length_b   1.000
_cell.length_c   1.000
_cell.angle_alpha   90.00
_cell.angle_beta   90.00
_cell.angle_gamma   90.00
#
_symmetry.space_group_name_H-M   'P 1'
#
loop_
_entity.id
_entity.type
_entity.pdbx_description
1 polymer ?
#
loop_
_entity_poly.entity_id
_entity_poly.type
_entity_poly.pdbx_seq_one_letter_code
_entity_poly.pdbx_strand_id
1 'polypeptide(L)'
;MSWLPDDFVHPVHVPVPDTAFHLRPIREADTALDYPAVMGSRKRLWEIFGPAWAWPKETMTYEEDRIDLLRHEKEIAAHQSFNYALLDEEETAIIGCVYIDPPERTGADGEVAWWVVDEFVGGEVERALDALVPRWIAADWPFRQPRFLGRDITWQDWLALPRAS
;
A
#
# COMPACT_ATOMS: atom_id res chain seq x y z
N MET A 1 -10.57 20.71 2.82
CA MET A 1 -11.28 19.77 3.74
C MET A 1 -10.33 18.62 3.99
N SER A 2 -10.21 18.13 5.22
CA SER A 2 -9.49 16.87 5.46
C SER A 2 -10.18 15.75 4.67
N TRP A 3 -9.40 14.86 4.07
CA TRP A 3 -9.94 13.70 3.32
C TRP A 3 -10.49 12.61 4.26
N LEU A 4 -10.16 12.71 5.56
CA LEU A 4 -10.66 11.86 6.63
C LEU A 4 -11.37 12.68 7.72
N PRO A 5 -12.34 12.09 8.45
CA PRO A 5 -12.90 12.67 9.66
C PRO A 5 -11.82 12.96 10.71
N ASP A 6 -11.98 14.04 11.49
CA ASP A 6 -11.01 14.46 12.53
C ASP A 6 -10.86 13.42 13.67
N ASP A 7 -11.88 12.58 13.88
CA ASP A 7 -11.91 11.52 14.88
C ASP A 7 -11.60 10.12 14.30
N PHE A 8 -11.16 10.06 13.04
CA PHE A 8 -10.81 8.79 12.41
C PHE A 8 -9.62 8.14 13.12
N VAL A 9 -9.76 6.83 13.39
CA VAL A 9 -8.69 6.00 13.94
C VAL A 9 -8.40 4.92 12.93
N HIS A 10 -7.19 4.95 12.35
CA HIS A 10 -6.78 3.92 11.41
C HIS A 10 -6.50 2.59 12.13
N PRO A 11 -6.80 1.45 11.49
CA PRO A 11 -6.47 0.14 12.04
C PRO A 11 -4.97 -0.02 12.26
N VAL A 12 -4.56 -0.58 13.40
CA VAL A 12 -3.12 -0.82 13.70
C VAL A 12 -2.69 -2.26 13.44
N HIS A 13 -3.66 -3.15 13.23
CA HIS A 13 -3.44 -4.56 12.92
C HIS A 13 -4.69 -5.11 12.21
N VAL A 14 -4.51 -5.77 11.06
CA VAL A 14 -5.59 -6.38 10.29
C VAL A 14 -5.18 -7.79 9.88
N PRO A 15 -5.81 -8.85 10.40
CA PRO A 15 -5.47 -10.21 10.02
C PRO A 15 -5.86 -10.48 8.56
N VAL A 16 -5.02 -11.23 7.83
CA VAL A 16 -5.37 -11.75 6.51
C VAL A 16 -6.11 -13.07 6.67
N PRO A 17 -7.41 -13.15 6.30
CA PRO A 17 -8.23 -14.32 6.55
C PRO A 17 -7.63 -15.59 5.96
N ASP A 18 -7.79 -16.70 6.68
CA ASP A 18 -7.35 -18.04 6.27
C ASP A 18 -5.83 -18.17 6.01
N THR A 19 -5.04 -17.25 6.57
CA THR A 19 -3.57 -17.27 6.50
C THR A 19 -2.94 -16.95 7.86
N ALA A 20 -1.61 -17.08 7.95
CA ALA A 20 -0.82 -16.63 9.10
C ALA A 20 -0.19 -15.24 8.87
N PHE A 21 -0.80 -14.41 8.02
CA PHE A 21 -0.29 -13.07 7.70
C PHE A 21 -1.19 -11.98 8.30
N HIS A 22 -0.62 -10.79 8.52
CA HIS A 22 -1.35 -9.60 8.95
C HIS A 22 -0.81 -8.34 8.30
N LEU A 23 -1.65 -7.32 8.26
CA LEU A 23 -1.28 -5.96 7.88
C LEU A 23 -1.10 -5.11 9.14
N ARG A 24 -0.08 -4.25 9.14
CA ARG A 24 0.04 -3.15 10.12
C ARG A 24 0.76 -1.95 9.50
N PRO A 25 0.60 -0.73 10.06
CA PRO A 25 1.38 0.43 9.64
C PRO A 25 2.87 0.11 9.53
N ILE A 26 3.47 0.48 8.39
CA ILE A 26 4.91 0.35 8.16
C ILE A 26 5.68 1.38 8.99
N ARG A 27 6.90 1.04 9.39
CA ARG A 27 7.75 1.85 10.27
C ARG A 27 9.14 1.96 9.68
N GLU A 28 9.88 3.01 10.04
CA GLU A 28 11.30 3.14 9.69
C GLU A 28 12.11 1.88 10.10
N ALA A 29 11.76 1.27 11.24
CA ALA A 29 12.43 0.07 11.75
C ALA A 29 12.30 -1.16 10.83
N ASP A 30 11.35 -1.15 9.89
CA ASP A 30 11.10 -2.28 8.98
C ASP A 30 12.05 -2.33 7.78
N THR A 31 12.95 -1.35 7.62
CA THR A 31 13.84 -1.24 6.45
C THR A 31 14.62 -2.53 6.17
N ALA A 32 15.03 -3.24 7.22
CA ALA A 32 15.75 -4.51 7.08
C ALA A 32 14.92 -5.62 6.41
N LEU A 33 13.58 -5.52 6.48
CA LEU A 33 12.61 -6.43 5.87
C LEU A 33 12.06 -5.89 4.55
N ASP A 34 11.79 -4.58 4.48
CA ASP A 34 11.20 -3.94 3.30
C ASP A 34 12.19 -3.89 2.13
N TYR A 35 13.42 -3.44 2.38
CA TYR A 35 14.44 -3.33 1.35
C TYR A 35 14.62 -4.63 0.53
N PRO A 36 14.83 -5.82 1.13
CA PRO A 36 14.91 -7.06 0.35
C PRO A 36 13.59 -7.43 -0.33
N ALA A 37 12.43 -7.13 0.25
CA ALA A 37 11.12 -7.41 -0.36
C ALA A 37 10.91 -6.57 -1.64
N VAL A 38 11.15 -5.27 -1.54
CA VAL A 38 11.04 -4.30 -2.63
C VAL A 38 12.10 -4.57 -3.68
N MET A 39 13.36 -4.69 -3.29
CA MET A 39 14.46 -4.87 -4.25
C MET A 39 14.45 -6.26 -4.90
N GLY A 40 13.97 -7.28 -4.18
CA GLY A 40 13.75 -8.62 -4.73
C GLY A 40 12.65 -8.68 -5.79
N SER A 41 11.63 -7.80 -5.68
CA SER A 41 10.49 -7.72 -6.61
C SER A 41 10.58 -6.51 -7.55
N ARG A 42 11.70 -5.78 -7.54
CA ARG A 42 11.83 -4.41 -8.08
C ARG A 42 11.39 -4.28 -9.53
N LYS A 43 11.76 -5.24 -10.38
CA LYS A 43 11.47 -5.16 -11.82
C LYS A 43 9.97 -5.13 -12.07
N ARG A 44 9.22 -6.03 -11.42
CA ARG A 44 7.76 -6.07 -11.53
C ARG A 44 7.11 -4.86 -10.86
N LEU A 45 7.58 -4.50 -9.66
CA LEU A 45 7.05 -3.31 -8.97
C LEU A 45 7.25 -2.04 -9.82
N TRP A 46 8.37 -1.91 -10.52
CA TRP A 46 8.59 -0.81 -11.44
C TRP A 46 7.64 -0.82 -12.64
N GLU A 47 7.30 -2.00 -13.19
CA GLU A 47 6.31 -2.10 -14.27
C GLU A 47 4.91 -1.64 -13.82
N ILE A 48 4.57 -1.86 -12.55
CA ILE A 48 3.28 -1.47 -11.97
C ILE A 48 3.28 0.02 -11.58
N PHE A 49 4.23 0.43 -10.75
CA PHE A 49 4.23 1.72 -10.07
C PHE A 49 5.17 2.75 -10.69
N GLY A 50 6.18 2.33 -11.46
CA GLY A 50 7.19 3.22 -12.04
C GLY A 50 6.61 4.37 -12.88
N PRO A 51 5.62 4.13 -13.76
CA PRO A 51 5.00 5.22 -14.54
C PRO A 51 4.28 6.28 -13.70
N ALA A 52 3.74 5.89 -12.54
CA ALA A 52 2.95 6.78 -11.68
C ALA A 52 3.79 7.44 -10.58
N TRP A 53 4.64 6.64 -9.92
CA TRP A 53 5.33 7.01 -8.67
C TRP A 53 6.84 7.09 -8.82
N ALA A 54 7.39 6.73 -9.99
CA ALA A 54 8.83 6.61 -10.22
C ALA A 54 9.55 5.74 -9.16
N TRP A 55 8.85 4.68 -8.70
CA TRP A 55 9.28 3.76 -7.65
C TRP A 55 8.99 2.29 -8.05
N PRO A 56 9.81 1.31 -7.63
CA PRO A 56 11.13 1.45 -6.99
C PRO A 56 12.26 1.62 -8.02
N LYS A 57 13.12 2.62 -7.81
CA LYS A 57 14.25 2.90 -8.71
C LYS A 57 15.24 1.76 -8.70
N GLU A 58 15.92 1.53 -9.84
CA GLU A 58 16.97 0.52 -9.93
C GLU A 58 18.14 0.78 -8.98
N THR A 59 18.41 2.05 -8.73
CA THR A 59 19.49 2.52 -7.87
C THR A 59 19.05 2.75 -6.43
N MET A 60 17.84 2.33 -6.05
CA MET A 60 17.34 2.54 -4.70
C MET A 60 18.28 1.89 -3.70
N THR A 61 18.78 2.69 -2.77
CA THR A 61 19.69 2.26 -1.71
C THR A 61 18.91 1.94 -0.44
N TYR A 62 19.54 1.17 0.46
CA TYR A 62 18.98 0.87 1.78
C TYR A 62 18.64 2.14 2.58
N GLU A 63 19.46 3.19 2.47
CA GLU A 63 19.19 4.45 3.17
C GLU A 63 18.03 5.22 2.55
N GLU A 64 17.88 5.19 1.22
CA GLU A 64 16.72 5.80 0.55
C GLU A 64 15.43 5.08 0.94
N ASP A 65 15.46 3.76 1.03
CA ASP A 65 14.34 2.93 1.54
C ASP A 65 13.99 3.32 2.98
N ARG A 66 14.99 3.39 3.87
CA ARG A 66 14.81 3.83 5.26
C ARG A 66 14.18 5.20 5.38
N ILE A 67 14.63 6.16 4.57
CA ILE A 67 14.10 7.52 4.53
C ILE A 67 12.65 7.50 4.05
N ASP A 68 12.32 6.66 3.08
CA ASP A 68 10.96 6.51 2.56
C ASP A 68 10.02 5.91 3.60
N LEU A 69 10.47 4.89 4.33
CA LEU A 69 9.71 4.32 5.45
C LEU A 69 9.52 5.31 6.60
N LEU A 70 10.55 6.10 6.94
CA LEU A 70 10.42 7.18 7.92
C LEU A 70 9.41 8.25 7.48
N ARG A 71 9.34 8.55 6.18
CA ARG A 71 8.33 9.45 5.61
C ARG A 71 6.93 8.84 5.79
N HIS A 72 6.75 7.58 5.39
CA HIS A 72 5.47 6.88 5.53
C HIS A 72 5.00 6.77 6.99
N GLU A 73 5.89 6.47 7.93
CA GLU A 73 5.56 6.42 9.36
C GLU A 73 5.03 7.77 9.87
N LYS A 74 5.63 8.88 9.43
CA LYS A 74 5.15 10.24 9.76
C LYS A 74 3.83 10.57 9.09
N GLU A 75 3.67 10.19 7.83
CA GLU A 75 2.42 10.39 7.08
C GLU A 75 1.25 9.65 7.73
N ILE A 76 1.46 8.40 8.17
CA ILE A 76 0.48 7.61 8.89
C ILE A 76 0.14 8.27 10.22
N ALA A 77 1.14 8.69 10.99
CA ALA A 77 0.90 9.38 12.27
C ALA A 77 0.12 10.69 12.10
N ALA A 78 0.25 11.36 10.94
CA ALA A 78 -0.44 12.59 10.59
C ALA A 78 -1.73 12.38 9.77
N HIS A 79 -2.15 11.13 9.50
CA HIS A 79 -3.26 10.75 8.62
C HIS A 79 -3.21 11.41 7.22
N GLN A 80 -2.01 11.53 6.66
CA GLN A 80 -1.79 12.13 5.33
C GLN A 80 -1.88 11.10 4.20
N SER A 81 -1.36 9.91 4.45
CA SER A 81 -1.40 8.71 3.62
C SER A 81 -1.07 7.52 4.50
N PHE A 82 -1.32 6.31 4.02
CA PHE A 82 -1.03 5.10 4.76
C PHE A 82 -0.35 4.07 3.90
N ASN A 83 0.73 3.49 4.43
CA ASN A 83 1.38 2.32 3.91
C ASN A 83 1.35 1.23 5.00
N TYR A 84 0.66 0.12 4.70
CA TYR A 84 0.60 -1.05 5.55
C TYR A 84 1.52 -2.12 5.00
N ALA A 85 2.46 -2.57 5.82
CA ALA A 85 3.25 -3.76 5.52
C ALA A 85 2.38 -5.01 5.72
N LEU A 86 2.44 -5.95 4.77
CA LEU A 86 1.94 -7.31 4.90
C LEU A 86 3.06 -8.19 5.44
N LEU A 87 2.90 -8.70 6.65
CA LEU A 87 3.92 -9.48 7.36
C LEU A 87 3.41 -10.88 7.66
N ASP A 88 4.36 -11.81 7.85
CA ASP A 88 4.12 -13.07 8.52
C ASP A 88 3.83 -12.89 10.01
N GLU A 89 3.28 -13.93 10.66
CA GLU A 89 2.86 -13.90 12.06
C GLU A 89 3.97 -13.45 13.03
N GLU A 90 5.21 -13.87 12.77
CA GLU A 90 6.37 -13.54 13.60
C GLU A 90 7.03 -12.19 13.24
N GLU A 91 6.50 -11.48 12.23
CA GLU A 91 7.08 -10.25 11.65
C GLU A 91 8.57 -10.41 11.26
N THR A 92 8.91 -11.54 10.66
CA THR A 92 10.26 -11.85 10.18
C THR A 92 10.46 -11.50 8.70
N ALA A 93 9.38 -11.26 7.95
CA ALA A 93 9.42 -10.84 6.56
C ALA A 93 8.27 -9.91 6.20
N ILE A 94 8.56 -8.90 5.37
CA ILE A 94 7.54 -8.18 4.61
C ILE A 94 7.36 -8.91 3.29
N ILE A 95 6.12 -9.29 2.99
CA ILE A 95 5.77 -10.03 1.79
C ILE A 95 4.86 -9.24 0.85
N GLY A 96 4.63 -7.96 1.13
CA GLY A 96 3.80 -7.06 0.34
C GLY A 96 3.45 -5.79 1.10
N CYS A 97 2.77 -4.86 0.43
CA CYS A 97 2.26 -3.64 1.05
C CYS A 97 0.87 -3.27 0.51
N VAL A 98 0.11 -2.51 1.31
CA VAL A 98 -1.15 -1.85 0.93
C VAL A 98 -1.02 -0.35 1.16
N TYR A 99 -1.16 0.43 0.09
CA TYR A 99 -1.18 1.89 0.10
C TYR A 99 -2.61 2.39 0.09
N ILE A 100 -2.89 3.41 0.91
CA ILE A 100 -4.18 4.08 1.02
C ILE A 100 -3.91 5.58 1.07
N ASP A 101 -4.27 6.27 0.01
CA ASP A 101 -3.91 7.65 -0.25
C ASP A 101 -5.15 8.53 -0.46
N PRO A 102 -5.08 9.84 -0.14
CA PRO A 102 -6.06 10.78 -0.63
C PRO A 102 -6.08 10.77 -2.16
N PRO A 103 -7.23 11.00 -2.80
CA PRO A 103 -7.35 10.90 -4.24
C PRO A 103 -6.53 12.00 -4.94
N GLU A 104 -5.58 11.62 -5.81
CA GLU A 104 -4.87 12.61 -6.63
C GLU A 104 -5.65 12.99 -7.90
N ARG A 105 -6.63 12.17 -8.30
CA ARG A 105 -7.40 12.30 -9.54
C ARG A 105 -8.89 12.34 -9.23
N THR A 106 -9.66 13.07 -10.04
CA THR A 106 -11.09 13.28 -9.80
C THR A 106 -11.89 11.96 -9.80
N GLY A 107 -13.02 11.94 -9.07
CA GLY A 107 -13.96 10.81 -9.10
C GLY A 107 -13.64 9.66 -8.15
N ALA A 108 -12.93 9.91 -7.07
CA ALA A 108 -12.76 9.02 -5.92
C ALA A 108 -12.63 9.86 -4.64
N ASP A 109 -12.86 9.23 -3.48
CA ASP A 109 -12.59 9.83 -2.16
C ASP A 109 -11.49 9.11 -1.37
N GLY A 110 -10.87 8.09 -1.97
CA GLY A 110 -9.65 7.43 -1.53
C GLY A 110 -9.08 6.55 -2.65
N GLU A 111 -7.76 6.44 -2.72
CA GLU A 111 -7.05 5.60 -3.70
C GLU A 111 -6.28 4.51 -2.98
N VAL A 112 -6.44 3.28 -3.44
CA VAL A 112 -5.89 2.10 -2.77
C VAL A 112 -5.15 1.23 -3.79
N ALA A 113 -3.92 0.85 -3.46
CA ALA A 113 -3.11 -0.03 -4.27
C ALA A 113 -2.39 -1.04 -3.38
N TRP A 114 -2.12 -2.24 -3.87
CA TRP A 114 -1.37 -3.22 -3.11
C TRP A 114 -0.58 -4.14 -4.02
N TRP A 115 0.43 -4.78 -3.44
CA TRP A 115 1.27 -5.76 -4.09
C TRP A 115 1.73 -6.81 -3.08
N VAL A 116 2.12 -7.97 -3.60
CA VAL A 116 2.88 -8.99 -2.86
C VAL A 116 4.24 -9.20 -3.53
N VAL A 117 5.23 -9.75 -2.82
CA VAL A 117 6.55 -10.08 -3.40
C VAL A 117 6.43 -11.12 -4.51
N ASP A 118 7.49 -11.26 -5.31
CA ASP A 118 7.49 -12.12 -6.50
C ASP A 118 7.04 -13.56 -6.24
N GLU A 119 7.43 -14.12 -5.09
CA GLU A 119 7.11 -15.48 -4.65
C GLU A 119 5.61 -15.75 -4.46
N PHE A 120 4.82 -14.76 -4.05
CA PHE A 120 3.41 -14.96 -3.70
C PHE A 120 2.42 -14.62 -4.82
N VAL A 121 2.90 -14.16 -5.98
CA VAL A 121 2.00 -13.80 -7.09
C VAL A 121 1.35 -15.01 -7.73
N GLY A 122 0.05 -14.89 -7.97
CA GLY A 122 -0.84 -15.98 -8.37
C GLY A 122 -1.10 -17.00 -7.26
N GLY A 123 -0.55 -16.79 -6.06
CA GLY A 123 -0.63 -17.67 -4.91
C GLY A 123 -1.90 -17.49 -4.08
N GLU A 124 -2.01 -18.30 -3.02
CA GLU A 124 -3.11 -18.20 -2.06
C GLU A 124 -3.07 -16.89 -1.25
N VAL A 125 -1.87 -16.40 -0.94
CA VAL A 125 -1.68 -15.17 -0.18
C VAL A 125 -2.14 -13.94 -0.97
N GLU A 126 -1.78 -13.83 -2.25
CA GLU A 126 -2.30 -12.75 -3.10
C GLU A 126 -3.83 -12.81 -3.21
N ARG A 127 -4.41 -14.00 -3.40
CA ARG A 127 -5.87 -14.16 -3.44
C ARG A 127 -6.56 -13.76 -2.13
N ALA A 128 -5.96 -14.11 -0.99
CA ALA A 128 -6.49 -13.74 0.33
C ALA A 128 -6.43 -12.22 0.52
N LEU A 129 -5.33 -11.58 0.12
CA LEU A 129 -5.17 -10.12 0.16
C LEU A 129 -6.16 -9.41 -0.79
N ASP A 130 -6.31 -9.90 -2.03
CA ASP A 130 -7.25 -9.38 -3.02
C ASP A 130 -8.70 -9.43 -2.52
N ALA A 131 -9.06 -10.48 -1.77
CA ALA A 131 -10.38 -10.61 -1.16
C ALA A 131 -10.53 -9.72 0.10
N LEU A 132 -9.46 -9.54 0.87
CA LEU A 132 -9.46 -8.76 2.11
C LEU A 132 -9.58 -7.26 1.83
N VAL A 133 -8.69 -6.70 1.00
CA VAL A 133 -8.52 -5.25 0.90
C VAL A 133 -9.84 -4.53 0.61
N PRO A 134 -10.66 -4.91 -0.39
CA PRO A 134 -11.92 -4.22 -0.64
C PRO A 134 -12.91 -4.30 0.52
N ARG A 135 -12.96 -5.45 1.23
CA ARG A 135 -13.84 -5.67 2.38
C ARG A 135 -13.41 -4.84 3.58
N TRP A 136 -12.09 -4.80 3.82
CA TRP A 136 -11.49 -4.02 4.89
C TRP A 136 -11.72 -2.53 4.67
N ILE A 137 -11.45 -2.03 3.47
CA ILE A 137 -11.69 -0.64 3.08
C ILE A 137 -13.18 -0.28 3.28
N ALA A 138 -14.10 -1.13 2.84
CA ALA A 138 -15.54 -0.86 3.00
C ALA A 138 -16.04 -0.89 4.46
N ALA A 139 -15.37 -1.64 5.35
CA ALA A 139 -15.79 -1.81 6.74
C ALA A 139 -15.19 -0.73 7.66
N ASP A 140 -13.91 -0.43 7.49
CA ASP A 140 -13.13 0.31 8.49
C ASP A 140 -12.74 1.72 8.02
N TRP A 141 -12.83 2.01 6.71
CA TRP A 141 -12.45 3.32 6.17
C TRP A 141 -13.68 4.16 5.80
N PRO A 142 -13.62 5.50 5.93
CA PRO A 142 -14.78 6.38 5.77
C PRO A 142 -15.12 6.68 4.29
N PHE A 143 -14.57 5.91 3.36
CA PHE A 143 -14.73 6.14 1.92
C PHE A 143 -16.11 5.69 1.43
N ARG A 144 -16.71 6.50 0.56
CA ARG A 144 -17.95 6.17 -0.16
C ARG A 144 -17.67 5.71 -1.57
N GLN A 145 -16.58 6.17 -2.17
CA GLN A 145 -16.18 5.86 -3.53
C GLN A 145 -14.66 5.62 -3.59
N PRO A 146 -14.15 4.57 -2.91
CA PRO A 146 -12.75 4.21 -3.02
C PRO A 146 -12.45 3.71 -4.43
N ARG A 147 -11.19 3.85 -4.84
CA ARG A 147 -10.68 3.38 -6.13
C ARG A 147 -9.52 2.41 -5.91
N PHE A 148 -9.65 1.19 -6.43
CA PHE A 148 -8.59 0.18 -6.38
C PHE A 148 -7.72 0.24 -7.64
N LEU A 149 -6.53 0.85 -7.54
CA LEU A 149 -5.62 1.08 -8.66
C LEU A 149 -5.03 -0.24 -9.19
N GLY A 150 -5.01 -0.38 -10.52
CA GLY A 150 -4.61 -1.61 -11.20
C GLY A 150 -5.62 -2.75 -11.12
N ARG A 151 -6.81 -2.51 -10.53
CA ARG A 151 -7.89 -3.50 -10.38
C ARG A 151 -9.17 -2.98 -11.02
N ASP A 152 -9.76 -1.92 -10.47
CA ASP A 152 -10.97 -1.28 -11.03
C ASP A 152 -10.65 -0.38 -12.22
N ILE A 153 -9.43 0.17 -12.23
CA ILE A 153 -8.93 1.09 -13.24
C ILE A 153 -7.46 0.79 -13.50
N THR A 154 -7.06 0.84 -14.77
CA THR A 154 -5.64 0.68 -15.11
C THR A 154 -4.85 1.91 -14.67
N TRP A 155 -3.55 1.75 -14.41
CA TRP A 155 -2.67 2.88 -14.10
C TRP A 155 -2.64 3.94 -15.20
N GLN A 156 -2.73 3.51 -16.46
CA GLN A 156 -2.78 4.41 -17.61
C GLN A 156 -4.07 5.25 -17.63
N ASP A 157 -5.22 4.60 -17.41
CA ASP A 157 -6.51 5.31 -17.40
C ASP A 157 -6.60 6.25 -16.19
N TRP A 158 -6.08 5.83 -15.03
CA TRP A 158 -5.96 6.70 -13.86
C TRP A 158 -5.09 7.92 -14.13
N LEU A 159 -3.92 7.75 -14.73
CA LEU A 159 -3.03 8.86 -15.11
C LEU A 159 -3.68 9.85 -16.09
N ALA A 160 -4.61 9.38 -16.92
CA ALA A 160 -5.34 10.20 -17.89
C ALA A 160 -6.50 11.01 -17.27
N LEU A 161 -6.91 10.70 -16.02
CA LEU A 161 -7.93 11.48 -15.33
C LEU A 161 -7.43 12.90 -14.99
N PRO A 162 -8.34 13.89 -14.91
CA PRO A 162 -8.01 15.21 -14.37
C PRO A 162 -7.50 15.12 -12.94
N ARG A 163 -6.56 15.99 -12.56
CA ARG A 163 -6.12 16.11 -11.16
C ARG A 163 -7.28 16.58 -10.28
N ALA A 164 -7.37 16.01 -9.08
CA ALA A 164 -8.22 16.55 -8.03
C ALA A 164 -7.79 17.99 -7.71
N SER A 165 -8.76 18.86 -7.46
CA SER A 165 -8.55 20.29 -7.19
C SER A 165 -8.23 20.55 -5.72
#